data_AF-A0A3D0VYT5-F1
#
_entry.id   AF-A0A3D0VYT5-F1
#
_cell.length_a   1.000
_cell.length_b   1.000
_cell.length_c   1.000
_cell.angle_alpha   90.00
_cell.angle_beta   90.00
_cell.angle_gamma   90.00
#
_symmetry.space_group_name_H-M   'P 1'
#
loop_
_entity.id
_entity.type
_entity.pdbx_description
1 polymer ?
#
loop_
_entity_poly.entity_id
_entity_poly.type
_entity_poly.pdbx_seq_one_letter_code
_entity_poly.pdbx_strand_id
1 'polypeptide(L)' 'MKIQESAEDYLEAILILKQTKGAVRSIDIVRYMEFSKPSVSRAMSLLRENGYIL' A
#
# COMPACT_ATOMS: atom_id res chain seq x y z
N MET A 1 17.65 1.73 -8.79
CA MET A 1 16.36 2.23 -8.27
C MET A 1 16.39 2.00 -6.76
N LYS A 2 16.44 3.06 -5.94
CA LYS A 2 16.30 2.90 -4.49
C LYS A 2 14.82 3.07 -4.18
N ILE A 3 14.13 1.97 -3.92
CA ILE A 3 12.79 2.05 -3.33
C ILE A 3 12.99 2.61 -1.92
N GLN A 4 12.14 3.56 -1.52
CA GLN A 4 12.17 4.08 -0.15
C GLN A 4 11.58 3.01 0.77
N GLU A 5 12.09 2.89 2.00
CA GLU A 5 11.59 1.95 3.02
C GLU A 5 10.05 2.01 3.14
N SER A 6 9.49 3.22 3.15
CA SER A 6 8.04 3.43 3.18
C SER A 6 7.28 2.85 1.97
N ALA A 7 7.89 2.74 0.80
CA ALA A 7 7.26 2.10 -0.35
C ALA A 7 7.34 0.57 -0.25
N GLU A 8 8.41 0.02 0.31
CA GLU A 8 8.54 -1.42 0.59
C GLU A 8 7.48 -1.87 1.60
N ASP A 9 7.31 -1.13 2.71
CA ASP A 9 6.31 -1.41 3.75
C ASP A 9 4.89 -1.51 3.17
N TYR A 10 4.53 -0.57 2.29
CA TYR A 10 3.20 -0.57 1.66
C TYR A 10 3.02 -1.74 0.70
N LEU A 11 4.05 -2.10 -0.07
CA LEU A 11 4.00 -3.25 -0.98
C LEU A 11 3.90 -4.57 -0.22
N GLU A 12 4.62 -4.70 0.90
CA GLU A 12 4.52 -5.85 1.80
C GLU A 12 3.11 -5.94 2.41
N ALA A 13 2.58 -4.84 2.95
CA ALA A 13 1.22 -4.81 3.48
C ALA A 13 0.17 -5.21 2.43
N ILE A 14 0.30 -4.73 1.20
CA ILE A 14 -0.58 -5.12 0.08
C ILE A 14 -0.44 -6.62 -0.22
N LEU A 15 0.77 -7.16 -0.23
CA LEU A 15 1.00 -8.58 -0.49
C LEU A 15 0.35 -9.46 0.59
N ILE A 16 0.54 -9.14 1.86
CA ILE A 16 -0.05 -9.86 3.00
C ILE A 16 -1.58 -9.80 2.94
N LEU A 17 -2.15 -8.62 2.71
CA LEU A 17 -3.60 -8.45 2.60
C LEU A 17 -4.18 -9.19 1.38
N LYS A 18 -3.44 -9.23 0.27
CA LYS A 18 -3.84 -9.96 -0.95
C LYS A 18 -3.84 -11.47 -0.71
N GLN A 19 -2.83 -12.00 -0.03
CA GLN A 19 -2.76 -13.43 0.30
C GLN A 19 -3.89 -13.86 1.25
N THR A 20 -4.32 -12.98 2.15
CA THR A 20 -5.36 -13.29 3.14
C THR A 20 -6.79 -13.08 2.63
N LYS A 21 -7.04 -12.06 1.79
CA LYS A 21 -8.40 -11.66 1.36
C LYS A 21 -8.64 -11.75 -0.15
N GLY A 22 -7.62 -12.02 -0.94
CA GLY A 22 -7.67 -12.00 -2.41
C GLY A 22 -7.63 -10.60 -3.02
N ALA A 23 -8.52 -9.70 -2.58
CA ALA A 23 -8.57 -8.31 -3.03
C ALA A 23 -8.26 -7.33 -1.88
N VAL A 24 -7.48 -6.31 -2.18
CA VAL A 24 -7.04 -5.29 -1.20
C VAL A 24 -7.66 -3.95 -1.54
N ARG A 25 -8.33 -3.31 -0.58
CA ARG A 25 -8.81 -1.93 -0.70
C ARG A 25 -7.95 -1.00 0.15
N SER A 26 -7.91 0.28 -0.19
CA SER A 26 -7.16 1.27 0.61
C SER A 26 -7.57 1.29 2.08
N ILE A 27 -8.84 1.00 2.40
CA ILE A 27 -9.32 0.91 3.79
C ILE A 27 -8.74 -0.28 4.55
N ASP A 28 -8.38 -1.37 3.86
CA ASP A 28 -7.70 -2.51 4.48
C ASP A 28 -6.28 -2.11 4.88
N ILE A 29 -5.58 -1.36 4.03
CA ILE A 29 -4.22 -0.85 4.30
C ILE A 29 -4.24 0.15 5.46
N VAL A 30 -5.21 1.07 5.49
CA VAL A 30 -5.44 2.01 6.61
C VAL A 30 -5.56 1.27 7.94
N ARG A 31 -6.30 0.16 7.97
CA ARG A 31 -6.49 -0.64 9.19
C ARG A 31 -5.27 -1.47 9.54
N TYR A 32 -4.56 -1.99 8.55
CA TYR A 32 -3.39 -2.86 8.75
C TYR A 32 -2.15 -2.09 9.22
N MET A 33 -1.90 -0.93 8.62
CA MET A 33 -0.73 -0.10 8.93
C MET A 33 -1.01 0.98 10.00
N GLU A 34 -2.24 1.07 10.48
CA GLU A 34 -2.71 2.08 11.45
C GLU A 34 -2.43 3.54 11.01
N PHE A 35 -2.39 3.78 9.71
CA PHE A 35 -2.16 5.10 9.13
C PHE A 35 -3.45 5.85 8.79
N SER A 36 -3.34 7.16 8.66
CA SER A 36 -4.47 8.00 8.28
C SER A 36 -4.90 7.72 6.82
N LYS A 37 -6.20 7.84 6.54
CA LYS A 37 -6.74 7.77 5.17
C LYS A 37 -6.03 8.71 4.18
N PRO A 38 -5.76 10.00 4.49
CA PRO A 38 -5.05 10.87 3.55
C PRO A 38 -3.60 10.40 3.30
N SER A 39 -2.89 9.89 4.32
CA SER A 39 -1.54 9.33 4.16
C SER A 39 -1.55 8.14 3.20
N VAL A 40 -2.43 7.17 3.43
CA VAL A 40 -2.55 5.98 2.58
C VAL A 40 -2.96 6.35 1.17
N SER A 41 -3.88 7.31 1.00
CA SER A 41 -4.28 7.78 -0.34
C SER A 41 -3.09 8.33 -1.12
N ARG A 42 -2.25 9.15 -0.50
CA ARG A 42 -1.04 9.71 -1.13
C ARG A 42 -0.05 8.60 -1.51
N ALA A 43 0.23 7.67 -0.60
CA ALA A 43 1.12 6.55 -0.87
C ALA A 43 0.62 5.67 -2.02
N MET A 44 -0.67 5.35 -2.05
CA MET A 44 -1.28 4.57 -3.12
C MET A 44 -1.24 5.29 -4.48
N SER A 45 -1.40 6.62 -4.51
CA SER A 45 -1.21 7.39 -5.75
C SER A 45 0.23 7.31 -6.24
N LEU A 46 1.21 7.51 -5.36
CA LEU A 46 2.63 7.42 -5.70
C LEU A 46 2.99 6.02 -6.21
N LEU A 47 2.50 4.96 -5.57
CA LEU A 47 2.77 3.59 -6.01
C LEU A 47 2.18 3.29 -7.39
N ARG A 48 1.00 3.84 -7.72
CA ARG A 48 0.42 3.73 -9.07
C ARG A 48 1.21 4.52 -10.11
N GLU A 49 1.57 5.76 -9.81
CA GLU A 49 2.36 6.62 -10.69
C GLU A 49 3.72 6.01 -11.02
N ASN A 50 4.32 5.30 -10.06
CA ASN A 50 5.58 4.59 -10.25
C ASN A 50 5.41 3.16 -10.83
N GLY A 51 4.18 2.73 -11.13
CA GLY A 51 3.91 1.44 -11.78
C GLY A 51 4.07 0.21 -10.89
N TYR A 52 4.12 0.37 -9.56
CA TYR A 52 4.22 -0.77 -8.63
C TYR A 52 2.89 -1.50 -8.42
N ILE A 53 1.77 -0.78 -8.55
CA ILE A 53 0.41 -1.31 -8.39
C ILE A 53 -0.50 -0.77 -9.50
N LEU A 54 -1.55 -1.53 -9.82
CA LEU A 54 -2.55 -1.21 -10.86
C LEU A 54 -3.84 -0.64 -10.24
#